data_AF-A0A529LFN2-F1
#
_entry.id   AF-A0A529LFN2-F1
#
_cell.length_a   1.000
_cell.length_b   1.000
_cell.length_c   1.000
_cell.angle_alpha   90.00
_cell.angle_beta   90.00
_cell.angle_gamma   90.00
#
_symmetry.space_group_name_H-M   'P 1'
#
loop_
_entity.id
_entity.type
_entity.pdbx_description
1 polymer ?
#
loop_
_entity_poly.entity_id
_entity_poly.type
_entity_poly.pdbx_seq_one_letter_code
_entity_poly.pdbx_strand_id
1 'polypeptide(L)'
;AMLRGGVAGIAESRFENIRRLRDSGINAPIMLLRSPPMARVEEVVRTVDISLQSELATIREISRIAERMGRIHDIMLMIDLGDLREGIWPNDLIPTVEQILQFKGVRIAGIGTNLGCFGAIMPTPENLGQLVAHAYKTERLSGRSLDVISGGASSSLPLLLEGRLPAGINNLRVGEAILQGGVETFRDTPWAELEPDACRLTSDIIEVKLKPSRPIGQSGYDAFGNQPVFPDEGDRLRAIANIGREDVLVEGLTPIARGIRVLGASSDHLLLDVADADPRPSVGDRVAFRMSYGAMLLAMTSEYVEKAPMHDVEDFSGRKMVQITA
;
A
#
# COMPACT_ATOMS: atom_id res chain seq x y z
N ALA A 1 -4.20 12.58 9.26
CA ALA A 1 -2.82 13.09 9.08
C ALA A 1 -2.59 13.57 7.65
N MET A 2 -2.71 12.69 6.65
CA MET A 2 -2.46 13.01 5.23
C MET A 2 -3.13 14.31 4.74
N LEU A 3 -4.43 14.48 4.96
CA LEU A 3 -5.16 15.70 4.56
C LEU A 3 -4.61 16.96 5.24
N ARG A 4 -4.26 16.89 6.53
CA ARG A 4 -3.62 18.02 7.24
C ARG A 4 -2.22 18.30 6.72
N GLY A 5 -1.54 17.27 6.21
CA GLY A 5 -0.24 17.39 5.52
C GLY A 5 -0.33 17.97 4.10
N GLY A 6 -1.54 18.33 3.64
CA GLY A 6 -1.72 19.05 2.37
C GLY A 6 -1.98 18.17 1.15
N VAL A 7 -2.23 16.86 1.31
CA VAL A 7 -2.67 16.04 0.15
C VAL A 7 -4.03 16.50 -0.33
N ALA A 8 -4.24 16.52 -1.65
CA ALA A 8 -5.47 17.01 -2.26
C ALA A 8 -6.71 16.11 -2.02
N GLY A 9 -6.50 14.83 -1.70
CA GLY A 9 -7.56 13.87 -1.48
C GLY A 9 -7.03 12.54 -0.97
N ILE A 10 -7.95 11.62 -0.69
CA ILE A 10 -7.61 10.25 -0.24
C ILE A 10 -7.94 9.27 -1.37
N ALA A 11 -7.11 8.27 -1.54
CA ALA A 11 -7.37 7.20 -2.48
C ALA A 11 -7.44 5.87 -1.70
N GLU A 12 -8.51 5.11 -1.90
CA GLU A 12 -8.80 3.90 -1.13
C GLU A 12 -9.28 2.77 -2.05
N SER A 13 -8.95 1.53 -1.70
CA SER A 13 -9.26 0.33 -2.49
C SER A 13 -10.48 -0.43 -1.99
N ARG A 14 -10.90 -0.24 -0.74
CA ARG A 14 -12.00 -0.97 -0.10
C ARG A 14 -13.14 -0.05 0.32
N PHE A 15 -14.36 -0.42 -0.06
CA PHE A 15 -15.56 0.32 0.34
C PHE A 15 -15.76 0.38 1.85
N GLU A 16 -15.38 -0.69 2.56
CA GLU A 16 -15.43 -0.77 4.03
C GLU A 16 -14.58 0.35 4.66
N ASN A 17 -13.40 0.60 4.10
CA ASN A 17 -12.53 1.70 4.54
C ASN A 17 -13.12 3.06 4.15
N ILE A 18 -13.69 3.20 2.95
CA ILE A 18 -14.37 4.43 2.52
C ILE A 18 -15.50 4.78 3.49
N ARG A 19 -16.34 3.80 3.86
CA ARG A 19 -17.40 3.97 4.86
C ARG A 19 -16.83 4.42 6.21
N ARG A 20 -15.81 3.73 6.72
CA ARG A 20 -15.12 4.15 7.96
C ARG A 20 -14.59 5.59 7.90
N LEU A 21 -13.99 6.00 6.78
CA LEU A 21 -13.50 7.37 6.59
C LEU A 21 -14.66 8.38 6.66
N ARG A 22 -15.76 8.12 5.95
CA ARG A 22 -16.96 8.97 5.95
C ARG A 22 -17.62 9.03 7.32
N ASP A 23 -17.79 7.89 7.99
CA ASP A 23 -18.36 7.78 9.34
C ASP A 23 -17.50 8.54 10.37
N SER A 24 -16.18 8.64 10.13
CA SER A 24 -15.25 9.42 10.93
C SER A 24 -15.22 10.92 10.58
N GLY A 25 -16.13 11.40 9.72
CA GLY A 25 -16.25 12.81 9.32
C GLY A 25 -15.28 13.27 8.25
N ILE A 26 -14.57 12.35 7.55
CA ILE A 26 -13.67 12.72 6.46
C ILE A 26 -14.50 12.95 5.20
N ASN A 27 -14.70 14.23 4.86
CA ASN A 27 -15.48 14.67 3.68
C ASN A 27 -14.61 15.08 2.48
N ALA A 28 -13.30 14.89 2.54
CA ALA A 28 -12.41 15.18 1.41
C ALA A 28 -12.72 14.27 0.21
N PRO A 29 -12.38 14.68 -1.03
CA PRO A 29 -12.55 13.82 -2.20
C PRO A 29 -11.88 12.45 -2.02
N ILE A 30 -12.63 11.40 -2.33
CA ILE A 30 -12.18 10.01 -2.30
C ILE A 30 -12.11 9.46 -3.71
N MET A 31 -10.93 8.92 -4.05
CA MET A 31 -10.69 8.15 -5.27
C MET A 31 -10.75 6.65 -4.98
N LEU A 32 -11.52 5.88 -5.75
CA LEU A 32 -11.50 4.42 -5.68
C LEU A 32 -10.35 3.86 -6.53
N LEU A 33 -9.34 3.28 -5.87
CA LEU A 33 -8.08 2.81 -6.48
C LEU A 33 -8.19 1.50 -7.28
N ARG A 34 -9.38 0.91 -7.39
CA ARG A 34 -9.59 -0.33 -8.14
C ARG A 34 -10.92 -0.29 -8.87
N SER A 35 -11.01 -1.02 -9.97
CA SER A 35 -12.30 -1.27 -10.60
C SER A 35 -13.23 -2.00 -9.62
N PRO A 36 -14.47 -1.51 -9.47
CA PRO A 36 -15.46 -2.13 -8.59
C PRO A 36 -15.98 -3.43 -9.21
N PRO A 37 -16.40 -4.44 -8.42
CA PRO A 37 -17.24 -5.50 -8.95
C PRO A 37 -18.59 -4.91 -9.40
N MET A 38 -19.18 -5.46 -10.46
CA MET A 38 -20.45 -4.96 -11.05
C MET A 38 -21.57 -4.79 -10.00
N ALA A 39 -21.67 -5.72 -9.05
CA ALA A 39 -22.66 -5.68 -7.98
C ALA A 39 -22.53 -4.47 -7.02
N ARG A 40 -21.40 -3.77 -7.03
CA ARG A 40 -21.10 -2.63 -6.14
C ARG A 40 -21.04 -1.29 -6.89
N VAL A 41 -21.37 -1.25 -8.19
CA VAL A 41 -21.33 -0.01 -8.98
C VAL A 41 -22.23 1.08 -8.40
N GLU A 42 -23.38 0.72 -7.84
CA GLU A 42 -24.26 1.70 -7.20
C GLU A 42 -23.61 2.36 -5.96
N GLU A 43 -22.79 1.63 -5.21
CA GLU A 43 -22.05 2.20 -4.08
C GLU A 43 -20.97 3.16 -4.55
N VAL A 44 -20.32 2.89 -5.68
CA VAL A 44 -19.33 3.80 -6.30
C VAL A 44 -19.95 5.17 -6.54
N VAL A 45 -21.05 5.21 -7.29
CA VAL A 45 -21.75 6.46 -7.66
C VAL A 45 -22.27 7.22 -6.42
N ARG A 46 -22.56 6.51 -5.34
CA ARG A 46 -23.04 7.10 -4.08
C ARG A 46 -21.94 7.69 -3.21
N THR A 47 -20.77 7.04 -3.15
CA THR A 47 -19.80 7.25 -2.05
C THR A 47 -18.40 7.69 -2.51
N VAL A 48 -18.12 7.56 -3.80
CA VAL A 48 -16.81 7.83 -4.41
C VAL A 48 -16.92 9.06 -5.31
N ASP A 49 -15.93 9.94 -5.23
CA ASP A 49 -15.90 11.16 -6.04
C ASP A 49 -15.28 10.88 -7.42
N ILE A 50 -14.20 10.09 -7.48
CA ILE A 50 -13.55 9.66 -8.73
C ILE A 50 -13.26 8.16 -8.68
N SER A 51 -13.61 7.41 -9.73
CA SER A 51 -13.23 5.98 -9.81
C SER A 51 -12.26 5.71 -10.95
N LEU A 52 -11.22 4.90 -10.68
CA LEU A 52 -10.31 4.40 -11.70
C LEU A 52 -11.02 3.33 -12.54
N GLN A 53 -10.96 3.45 -13.87
CA GLN A 53 -11.64 2.53 -14.79
C GLN A 53 -10.77 2.21 -16.01
N SER A 54 -10.86 0.96 -16.47
CA SER A 54 -10.34 0.51 -17.77
C SER A 54 -11.40 -0.23 -18.60
N GLU A 55 -12.41 -0.81 -17.93
CA GLU A 55 -13.40 -1.68 -18.57
C GLU A 55 -14.65 -0.94 -19.02
N LEU A 56 -14.93 -0.95 -20.32
CA LEU A 56 -16.07 -0.25 -20.91
C LEU A 56 -17.42 -0.73 -20.35
N ALA A 57 -17.56 -2.04 -20.07
CA ALA A 57 -18.77 -2.61 -19.49
C ALA A 57 -19.07 -1.98 -18.11
N THR A 58 -18.06 -1.81 -17.28
CA THR A 58 -18.18 -1.17 -15.97
C THR A 58 -18.54 0.30 -16.10
N ILE A 59 -17.89 1.04 -17.01
CA ILE A 59 -18.16 2.46 -17.25
C ILE A 59 -19.61 2.67 -17.73
N ARG A 60 -20.11 1.81 -18.61
CA ARG A 60 -21.50 1.84 -19.08
C ARG A 60 -22.49 1.69 -17.93
N GLU A 61 -22.23 0.76 -17.02
CA GLU A 61 -23.08 0.52 -15.86
C GLU A 61 -23.03 1.67 -14.85
N ILE A 62 -21.83 2.26 -14.63
CA ILE A 62 -21.66 3.49 -13.84
C ILE A 62 -22.53 4.60 -14.44
N SER A 63 -22.44 4.83 -15.76
CA SER A 63 -23.24 5.86 -16.44
C SER A 63 -24.73 5.63 -16.23
N ARG A 64 -25.21 4.41 -16.45
CA ARG A 64 -26.62 4.06 -16.30
C ARG A 64 -27.13 4.35 -14.88
N ILE A 65 -26.34 4.00 -13.87
CA ILE A 65 -26.71 4.23 -12.46
C ILE A 65 -26.63 5.72 -12.11
N ALA A 66 -25.58 6.43 -12.54
CA ALA A 66 -25.43 7.86 -12.34
C ALA A 66 -26.58 8.66 -12.97
N GLU A 67 -26.98 8.31 -14.20
CA GLU A 67 -28.14 8.91 -14.87
C GLU A 67 -29.43 8.67 -14.08
N ARG A 68 -29.68 7.44 -13.63
CA ARG A 68 -30.83 7.09 -12.78
C ARG A 68 -30.84 7.88 -11.47
N MET A 69 -29.66 8.24 -10.96
CA MET A 69 -29.50 9.04 -9.73
C MET A 69 -29.46 10.55 -9.97
N GLY A 70 -29.56 11.01 -11.23
CA GLY A 70 -29.45 12.42 -11.58
C GLY A 70 -28.06 13.01 -11.31
N ARG A 71 -27.00 12.19 -11.45
CA ARG A 71 -25.60 12.56 -11.21
C ARG A 71 -24.75 12.33 -12.44
N ILE A 72 -23.59 12.98 -12.47
CA ILE A 72 -22.49 12.66 -13.39
C ILE A 72 -21.34 12.18 -12.52
N HIS A 73 -20.85 10.96 -12.76
CA HIS A 73 -19.77 10.36 -12.01
C HIS A 73 -18.43 10.58 -12.71
N ASP A 74 -17.41 11.02 -11.98
CA ASP A 74 -16.09 11.23 -12.54
C ASP A 74 -15.31 9.91 -12.63
N ILE A 75 -14.78 9.64 -13.81
CA ILE A 75 -13.91 8.49 -14.06
C ILE A 75 -12.51 8.97 -14.44
N MET A 76 -11.51 8.22 -13.99
CA MET A 76 -10.13 8.34 -14.46
C MET A 76 -9.79 7.09 -15.26
N LEU A 77 -9.40 7.27 -16.52
CA LEU A 77 -9.05 6.13 -17.38
C LEU A 77 -7.64 5.66 -17.05
N MET A 78 -7.52 4.39 -16.67
CA MET A 78 -6.23 3.76 -16.45
C MET A 78 -5.67 3.26 -17.78
N ILE A 79 -4.40 3.56 -18.05
CA ILE A 79 -3.69 3.14 -19.26
C ILE A 79 -2.55 2.22 -18.83
N ASP A 80 -2.49 1.05 -19.45
CA ASP A 80 -1.40 0.11 -19.23
C ASP A 80 -0.18 0.53 -20.06
N LEU A 81 0.92 0.82 -19.37
CA LEU A 81 2.18 1.26 -19.98
C LEU A 81 3.32 0.26 -19.70
N GLY A 82 2.96 -1.00 -19.41
CA GLY A 82 3.89 -2.13 -19.34
C GLY A 82 3.74 -3.00 -18.09
N ASP A 83 3.02 -2.54 -17.05
CA ASP A 83 2.89 -3.32 -15.80
C ASP A 83 2.00 -4.55 -15.99
N LEU A 84 1.16 -4.60 -17.04
CA LEU A 84 0.27 -5.73 -17.36
C LEU A 84 -0.67 -6.10 -16.20
N ARG A 85 -1.05 -5.11 -15.38
CA ARG A 85 -1.91 -5.26 -14.19
C ARG A 85 -3.36 -4.89 -14.50
N GLU A 86 -3.58 -3.63 -14.83
CA GLU A 86 -4.86 -3.07 -15.30
C GLU A 86 -4.59 -1.88 -16.20
N GLY A 87 -5.55 -1.59 -17.07
CA GLY A 87 -5.52 -0.42 -17.92
C GLY A 87 -5.99 -0.75 -19.32
N ILE A 88 -6.45 0.29 -20.01
CA ILE A 88 -6.73 0.23 -21.43
C ILE A 88 -5.38 0.10 -22.13
N TRP A 89 -5.27 -0.89 -23.03
CA TRP A 89 -4.09 -1.00 -23.87
C TRP A 89 -3.96 0.24 -24.76
N PRO A 90 -2.75 0.81 -24.97
CA PRO A 90 -2.60 2.10 -25.66
C PRO A 90 -3.29 2.20 -27.03
N ASN A 91 -3.36 1.10 -27.78
CA ASN A 91 -4.01 1.05 -29.09
C ASN A 91 -5.55 1.11 -29.01
N ASP A 92 -6.11 0.69 -27.89
CA ASP A 92 -7.56 0.62 -27.67
C ASP A 92 -8.11 1.88 -26.99
N LEU A 93 -7.25 2.81 -26.59
CA LEU A 93 -7.64 4.04 -25.90
C LEU A 93 -8.65 4.86 -26.70
N ILE A 94 -8.35 5.15 -27.97
CA ILE A 94 -9.19 6.02 -28.80
C ILE A 94 -10.57 5.40 -29.03
N PRO A 95 -10.69 4.14 -29.52
CA PRO A 95 -12.00 3.48 -29.64
C PRO A 95 -12.78 3.39 -28.32
N THR A 96 -12.09 3.27 -27.20
CA THR A 96 -12.71 3.23 -25.87
C THR A 96 -13.27 4.60 -25.49
N VAL A 97 -12.48 5.68 -25.66
CA VAL A 97 -12.92 7.05 -25.38
C VAL A 97 -14.12 7.43 -26.25
N GLU A 98 -14.13 7.10 -27.55
CA GLU A 98 -15.26 7.40 -28.46
C GLU A 98 -16.57 6.78 -27.97
N GLN A 99 -16.53 5.57 -27.43
CA GLN A 99 -17.70 4.92 -26.84
C GLN A 99 -18.12 5.57 -25.52
N ILE A 100 -17.16 5.95 -24.67
CA ILE A 100 -17.44 6.62 -23.39
C ILE A 100 -18.11 7.98 -23.61
N LEU A 101 -17.76 8.72 -24.66
CA LEU A 101 -18.38 10.01 -24.97
C LEU A 101 -19.90 9.92 -25.26
N GLN A 102 -20.43 8.73 -25.51
CA GLN A 102 -21.87 8.49 -25.68
C GLN A 102 -22.61 8.33 -24.34
N PHE A 103 -21.88 8.13 -23.23
CA PHE A 103 -22.42 7.87 -21.91
C PHE A 103 -22.63 9.18 -21.14
N LYS A 104 -23.88 9.49 -20.77
CA LYS A 104 -24.24 10.80 -20.21
C LYS A 104 -24.04 10.91 -18.71
N GLY A 105 -24.00 9.77 -18.01
CA GLY A 105 -23.81 9.69 -16.57
C GLY A 105 -22.35 9.68 -16.12
N VAL A 106 -21.38 9.80 -17.03
CA VAL A 106 -19.96 9.84 -16.68
C VAL A 106 -19.24 11.01 -17.33
N ARG A 107 -18.18 11.48 -16.66
CA ARG A 107 -17.22 12.45 -17.19
C ARG A 107 -15.82 11.88 -17.07
N ILE A 108 -15.05 11.92 -18.15
CA ILE A 108 -13.62 11.59 -18.12
C ILE A 108 -12.91 12.77 -17.43
N ALA A 109 -12.64 12.64 -16.13
CA ALA A 109 -11.98 13.67 -15.33
C ALA A 109 -10.45 13.58 -15.43
N GLY A 110 -9.91 12.42 -15.80
CA GLY A 110 -8.48 12.25 -15.92
C GLY A 110 -8.04 10.96 -16.60
N ILE A 111 -6.73 10.83 -16.70
CA ILE A 111 -6.09 9.55 -17.02
C ILE A 111 -4.98 9.25 -16.00
N GLY A 112 -4.62 7.99 -15.88
CA GLY A 112 -3.49 7.58 -15.05
C GLY A 112 -2.88 6.28 -15.50
N THR A 113 -1.74 5.93 -14.91
CA THR A 113 -1.12 4.60 -15.05
C THR A 113 -0.74 4.08 -13.67
N ASN A 114 -0.47 2.79 -13.55
CA ASN A 114 0.13 2.20 -12.36
C ASN A 114 1.36 1.38 -12.78
N LEU A 115 2.54 1.79 -12.30
CA LEU A 115 3.83 1.18 -12.62
C LEU A 115 4.56 0.80 -11.33
N GLY A 116 5.30 -0.30 -11.37
CA GLY A 116 6.10 -0.82 -10.25
C GLY A 116 5.29 -1.74 -9.34
N CYS A 117 4.26 -2.41 -9.87
CA CYS A 117 3.43 -3.32 -9.10
C CYS A 117 3.54 -4.76 -9.60
N PHE A 118 2.71 -5.19 -10.55
CA PHE A 118 2.64 -6.60 -10.97
C PHE A 118 3.83 -6.96 -11.87
N GLY A 119 3.97 -6.26 -13.01
CA GLY A 119 5.09 -6.45 -13.92
C GLY A 119 6.40 -5.84 -13.44
N ALA A 120 6.38 -5.16 -12.29
CA ALA A 120 7.52 -4.43 -11.72
C ALA A 120 8.19 -3.46 -12.73
N ILE A 121 7.42 -2.95 -13.70
CA ILE A 121 7.91 -1.98 -14.67
C ILE A 121 8.09 -0.65 -13.98
N MET A 122 9.31 -0.11 -14.01
CA MET A 122 9.61 1.16 -13.38
C MET A 122 9.04 2.33 -14.20
N PRO A 123 8.58 3.42 -13.56
CA PRO A 123 8.28 4.65 -14.26
C PRO A 123 9.57 5.23 -14.87
N THR A 124 9.45 5.72 -16.10
CA THR A 124 10.53 6.40 -16.82
C THR A 124 9.97 7.65 -17.50
N PRO A 125 10.82 8.63 -17.86
CA PRO A 125 10.38 9.77 -18.66
C PRO A 125 9.67 9.36 -19.96
N GLU A 126 10.05 8.22 -20.55
CA GLU A 126 9.47 7.70 -21.78
C GLU A 126 8.04 7.19 -21.59
N ASN A 127 7.80 6.29 -20.63
CA ASN A 127 6.44 5.76 -20.41
C ASN A 127 5.50 6.82 -19.83
N LEU A 128 5.96 7.66 -18.89
CA LEU A 128 5.14 8.77 -18.39
C LEU A 128 4.95 9.86 -19.46
N GLY A 129 5.90 10.03 -20.39
CA GLY A 129 5.74 10.86 -21.57
C GLY A 129 4.65 10.34 -22.51
N GLN A 130 4.55 9.01 -22.68
CA GLN A 130 3.44 8.39 -23.41
C GLN A 130 2.11 8.65 -22.71
N LEU A 131 2.05 8.56 -21.37
CA LEU A 131 0.84 8.92 -20.62
C LEU A 131 0.40 10.36 -20.94
N VAL A 132 1.31 11.33 -20.88
CA VAL A 132 1.01 12.73 -21.24
C VAL A 132 0.53 12.86 -22.70
N ALA A 133 1.14 12.14 -23.63
CA ALA A 133 0.68 12.14 -25.03
C ALA A 133 -0.73 11.54 -25.19
N HIS A 134 -1.07 10.51 -24.40
CA HIS A 134 -2.42 9.94 -24.36
C HIS A 134 -3.43 10.89 -23.74
N ALA A 135 -3.06 11.67 -22.73
CA ALA A 135 -3.91 12.71 -22.15
C ALA A 135 -4.33 13.71 -23.22
N TYR A 136 -3.37 14.28 -23.96
CA TYR A 136 -3.65 15.26 -25.01
C TYR A 136 -4.53 14.69 -26.15
N LYS A 137 -4.37 13.40 -26.49
CA LYS A 137 -5.26 12.75 -27.45
C LYS A 137 -6.69 12.65 -26.92
N THR A 138 -6.86 12.24 -25.67
CA THR A 138 -8.17 12.17 -25.00
C THR A 138 -8.84 13.54 -24.88
N GLU A 139 -8.07 14.59 -24.54
CA GLU A 139 -8.57 15.96 -24.47
C GLU A 139 -9.07 16.47 -25.83
N ARG A 140 -8.27 16.24 -26.88
CA ARG A 140 -8.67 16.61 -28.26
C ARG A 140 -9.93 15.89 -28.71
N LEU A 141 -10.09 14.62 -28.35
CA LEU A 141 -11.26 13.82 -28.74
C LEU A 141 -12.52 14.22 -27.97
N SER A 142 -12.37 14.49 -26.67
CA SER A 142 -13.48 14.86 -25.78
C SER A 142 -13.85 16.34 -25.87
N GLY A 143 -12.98 17.18 -26.44
CA GLY A 143 -13.15 18.63 -26.48
C GLY A 143 -13.05 19.29 -25.09
N ARG A 144 -12.46 18.61 -24.11
CA ARG A 144 -12.34 19.06 -22.71
C ARG A 144 -10.95 18.77 -22.19
N SER A 145 -10.39 19.69 -21.40
CA SER A 145 -9.18 19.42 -20.63
C SER A 145 -9.43 18.41 -19.53
N LEU A 146 -8.43 17.60 -19.23
CA LEU A 146 -8.44 16.67 -18.11
C LEU A 146 -8.02 17.40 -16.84
N ASP A 147 -8.74 17.15 -15.75
CA ASP A 147 -8.41 17.71 -14.43
C ASP A 147 -7.13 17.04 -13.90
N VAL A 148 -6.94 15.75 -14.20
CA VAL A 148 -5.88 14.93 -13.62
C VAL A 148 -5.16 14.06 -14.66
N ILE A 149 -3.83 14.17 -14.68
CA ILE A 149 -2.92 13.24 -15.36
C ILE A 149 -2.03 12.62 -14.29
N SER A 150 -2.39 11.42 -13.85
CA SER A 150 -1.83 10.78 -12.67
C SER A 150 -0.68 9.83 -13.03
N GLY A 151 0.54 10.28 -12.75
CA GLY A 151 1.79 9.64 -13.20
C GLY A 151 2.16 8.35 -12.48
N GLY A 152 1.40 7.92 -11.48
CA GLY A 152 1.63 6.63 -10.83
C GLY A 152 1.56 6.69 -9.31
N ALA A 153 2.34 5.83 -8.68
CA ALA A 153 2.36 5.61 -7.25
C ALA A 153 3.65 6.13 -6.60
N SER A 154 3.97 5.67 -5.39
CA SER A 154 5.24 5.95 -4.71
C SER A 154 6.46 5.69 -5.61
N SER A 155 6.39 4.68 -6.49
CA SER A 155 7.43 4.35 -7.48
C SER A 155 7.84 5.51 -8.39
N SER A 156 7.01 6.54 -8.56
CA SER A 156 7.30 7.72 -9.39
C SER A 156 8.00 8.85 -8.62
N LEU A 157 8.12 8.76 -7.29
CA LEU A 157 8.79 9.77 -6.48
C LEU A 157 10.26 10.00 -6.85
N PRO A 158 11.08 8.98 -7.17
CA PRO A 158 12.46 9.21 -7.62
C PRO A 158 12.54 10.15 -8.82
N LEU A 159 11.71 9.94 -9.85
CA LEU A 159 11.68 10.83 -11.03
C LEU A 159 11.24 12.25 -10.69
N LEU A 160 10.30 12.40 -9.76
CA LEU A 160 9.86 13.72 -9.29
C LEU A 160 11.01 14.46 -8.59
N LEU A 161 11.70 13.79 -7.66
CA LEU A 161 12.79 14.39 -6.89
C LEU A 161 14.03 14.68 -7.76
N GLU A 162 14.27 13.88 -8.80
CA GLU A 162 15.33 14.12 -9.79
C GLU A 162 14.97 15.20 -10.83
N GLY A 163 13.75 15.77 -10.80
CA GLY A 163 13.30 16.76 -11.79
C GLY A 163 13.09 16.17 -13.19
N ARG A 164 12.88 14.86 -13.31
CA ARG A 164 12.72 14.12 -14.56
C ARG A 164 11.28 13.70 -14.85
N LEU A 165 10.35 13.97 -13.94
CA LEU A 165 8.93 13.73 -14.15
C LEU A 165 8.41 14.61 -15.31
N PRO A 166 7.72 14.05 -16.32
CA PRO A 166 7.20 14.85 -17.43
C PRO A 166 6.25 15.95 -16.96
N ALA A 167 6.40 17.17 -17.48
CA ALA A 167 5.69 18.36 -17.02
C ALA A 167 4.15 18.29 -17.11
N GLY A 168 3.60 17.39 -17.94
CA GLY A 168 2.16 17.17 -18.03
C GLY A 168 1.58 16.37 -16.87
N ILE A 169 2.41 15.68 -16.07
CA ILE A 169 1.94 14.95 -14.88
C ILE A 169 1.64 15.96 -13.77
N ASN A 170 0.41 15.94 -13.27
CA ASN A 170 -0.05 16.88 -12.22
C ASN A 170 -0.52 16.17 -10.94
N ASN A 171 -0.43 14.83 -10.89
CA ASN A 171 -0.90 14.05 -9.76
C ASN A 171 -0.06 12.77 -9.58
N LEU A 172 0.18 12.39 -8.32
CA LEU A 172 0.73 11.09 -7.93
C LEU A 172 -0.12 10.51 -6.79
N ARG A 173 -0.28 9.19 -6.78
CA ARG A 173 -1.05 8.43 -5.79
C ARG A 173 -0.10 7.71 -4.83
N VAL A 174 0.47 8.45 -3.89
CA VAL A 174 1.52 7.97 -2.99
C VAL A 174 0.92 7.20 -1.81
N GLY A 175 1.46 6.01 -1.52
CA GLY A 175 1.00 5.12 -0.45
C GLY A 175 2.15 4.67 0.45
N GLU A 176 2.85 3.60 0.05
CA GLU A 176 3.96 3.00 0.80
C GLU A 176 4.95 4.05 1.34
N ALA A 177 5.45 4.96 0.49
CA ALA A 177 6.46 5.92 0.92
C ALA A 177 6.05 6.83 2.09
N ILE A 178 4.77 7.21 2.17
CA ILE A 178 4.27 8.04 3.29
C ILE A 178 4.06 7.19 4.56
N LEU A 179 3.84 5.88 4.42
CA LEU A 179 3.53 4.98 5.53
C LEU A 179 4.77 4.24 6.08
N GLN A 180 5.83 4.07 5.28
CA GLN A 180 7.00 3.24 5.59
C GLN A 180 8.34 3.92 5.28
N GLY A 181 8.35 5.23 5.08
CA GLY A 181 9.60 5.95 4.85
C GLY A 181 10.14 5.84 3.42
N GLY A 182 9.47 5.12 2.52
CA GLY A 182 9.90 4.97 1.12
C GLY A 182 11.04 3.97 0.94
N VAL A 183 11.27 3.09 1.90
CA VAL A 183 12.38 2.13 1.85
C VAL A 183 12.30 1.27 0.60
N GLU A 184 11.12 0.71 0.27
CA GLU A 184 10.93 -0.07 -0.95
C GLU A 184 10.94 0.78 -2.23
N THR A 185 10.48 2.03 -2.13
CA THR A 185 10.45 2.97 -3.26
C THR A 185 11.86 3.38 -3.69
N PHE A 186 12.72 3.73 -2.74
CA PHE A 186 14.07 4.24 -3.02
C PHE A 186 15.13 3.13 -3.07
N ARG A 187 14.91 1.99 -2.37
CA ARG A 187 15.79 0.80 -2.24
C ARG A 187 17.19 1.02 -1.67
N ASP A 188 17.75 2.22 -1.84
CA ASP A 188 19.04 2.63 -1.31
C ASP A 188 18.85 3.39 -0.01
N THR A 189 19.15 4.70 -0.02
CA THR A 189 18.91 5.59 1.11
C THR A 189 17.52 6.17 0.98
N PRO A 190 16.60 5.89 1.92
CA PRO A 190 15.28 6.51 1.92
C PRO A 190 15.39 8.03 1.94
N TRP A 191 14.41 8.71 1.36
CA TRP A 191 14.37 10.17 1.37
C TRP A 191 14.30 10.68 2.82
N ALA A 192 15.23 11.56 3.21
CA ALA A 192 15.48 11.91 4.61
C ALA A 192 14.28 12.59 5.30
N GLU A 193 13.37 13.14 4.50
CA GLU A 193 12.15 13.81 4.91
C GLU A 193 11.02 12.82 5.27
N LEU A 194 11.18 11.54 4.98
CA LEU A 194 10.22 10.50 5.31
C LEU A 194 10.59 9.77 6.61
N GLU A 195 9.57 9.40 7.39
CA GLU A 195 9.75 8.66 8.64
C GLU A 195 9.60 7.14 8.39
N PRO A 196 10.70 6.36 8.44
CA PRO A 196 10.65 4.90 8.23
C PRO A 196 9.95 4.14 9.36
N ASP A 197 9.80 4.75 10.54
CA ASP A 197 9.19 4.12 11.72
C ASP A 197 7.75 4.61 11.98
N ALA A 198 7.07 5.15 10.97
CA ALA A 198 5.69 5.65 11.12
C ALA A 198 4.70 4.53 11.51
N CYS A 199 4.99 3.28 11.12
CA CYS A 199 4.27 2.09 11.52
C CYS A 199 5.24 1.06 12.13
N ARG A 200 5.04 0.69 13.40
CA ARG A 200 5.80 -0.36 14.08
C ARG A 200 4.89 -1.50 14.48
N LEU A 201 5.41 -2.73 14.42
CA LEU A 201 4.75 -3.91 14.96
C LEU A 201 5.41 -4.28 16.29
N THR A 202 4.60 -4.49 17.31
CA THR A 202 5.08 -4.94 18.63
C THR A 202 4.39 -6.24 19.01
N SER A 203 5.10 -7.11 19.70
CA SER A 203 4.53 -8.34 20.25
C SER A 203 5.14 -8.64 21.61
N ASP A 204 4.33 -9.19 22.52
CA ASP A 204 4.76 -9.59 23.85
C ASP A 204 5.53 -10.91 23.79
N ILE A 205 6.61 -10.99 24.56
CA ILE A 205 7.42 -12.19 24.70
C ILE A 205 6.79 -13.11 25.74
N ILE A 206 6.41 -14.31 25.32
CA ILE A 206 5.68 -15.29 26.14
C ILE A 206 6.55 -16.48 26.58
N GLU A 207 7.72 -16.66 25.97
CA GLU A 207 8.70 -17.64 26.41
C GLU A 207 10.12 -17.13 26.17
N VAL A 208 11.04 -17.40 27.11
CA VAL A 208 12.50 -17.26 26.93
C VAL A 208 13.20 -18.46 27.55
N LYS A 209 13.95 -19.23 26.75
CA LYS A 209 14.66 -20.44 27.20
C LYS A 209 15.96 -20.68 26.44
N LEU A 210 16.93 -21.27 27.12
CA LEU A 210 18.10 -21.85 26.46
C LEU A 210 17.69 -23.15 25.76
N LYS A 211 17.93 -23.25 24.45
CA LYS A 211 17.61 -24.44 23.63
C LYS A 211 18.73 -24.69 22.61
N PRO A 212 18.93 -25.94 22.17
CA PRO A 212 19.80 -26.23 21.04
C PRO A 212 19.36 -25.47 19.78
N SER A 213 20.32 -25.03 18.96
CA SER A 213 20.01 -24.31 17.73
C SER A 213 19.33 -25.19 16.67
N ARG A 214 19.47 -26.52 16.78
CA ARG A 214 18.90 -27.49 15.85
C ARG A 214 17.75 -28.27 16.47
N PRO A 215 16.66 -28.49 15.71
CA PRO A 215 15.64 -29.46 16.09
C PRO A 215 16.24 -30.86 16.29
N ILE A 216 15.71 -31.60 17.25
CA ILE A 216 16.11 -32.97 17.56
C ILE A 216 15.06 -33.92 16.98
N GLY A 217 15.50 -34.87 16.17
CA GLY A 217 14.64 -35.87 15.52
C GLY A 217 14.80 -35.88 13.99
N GLN A 218 13.93 -36.63 13.31
CA GLN A 218 13.87 -36.67 11.86
C GLN A 218 13.03 -35.49 11.35
N SER A 219 13.64 -34.60 10.56
CA SER A 219 12.92 -33.49 9.93
C SER A 219 12.00 -33.99 8.82
N GLY A 220 10.73 -33.57 8.86
CA GLY A 220 9.76 -33.72 7.77
C GLY A 220 9.55 -32.40 7.02
N TYR A 221 8.33 -32.17 6.58
CA TYR A 221 7.88 -30.89 6.04
C TYR A 221 7.19 -30.07 7.13
N ASP A 222 7.32 -28.75 7.09
CA ASP A 222 6.52 -27.85 7.91
C ASP A 222 5.07 -27.73 7.39
N ALA A 223 4.24 -26.97 8.10
CA ALA A 223 2.83 -26.76 7.74
C ALA A 223 2.63 -26.05 6.38
N PHE A 224 3.68 -25.50 5.79
CA PHE A 224 3.68 -24.76 4.52
C PHE A 224 4.41 -25.52 3.41
N GLY A 225 4.78 -26.78 3.66
CA GLY A 225 5.45 -27.64 2.68
C GLY A 225 6.94 -27.38 2.50
N ASN A 226 7.57 -26.61 3.39
CA ASN A 226 9.02 -26.37 3.35
C ASN A 226 9.77 -27.44 4.14
N GLN A 227 11.06 -27.63 3.81
CA GLN A 227 12.01 -28.39 4.63
C GLN A 227 13.04 -27.44 5.23
N PRO A 228 12.77 -26.86 6.40
CA PRO A 228 13.68 -25.89 7.00
C PRO A 228 14.97 -26.57 7.46
N VAL A 229 16.09 -25.92 7.18
CA VAL A 229 17.42 -26.33 7.61
C VAL A 229 17.95 -25.31 8.60
N PHE A 230 18.39 -25.79 9.77
CA PHE A 230 18.91 -24.94 10.83
C PHE A 230 20.40 -25.17 11.03
N PRO A 231 21.23 -24.12 11.08
CA PRO A 231 22.65 -24.26 11.38
C PRO A 231 22.86 -24.72 12.83
N ASP A 232 23.93 -25.49 13.05
CA ASP A 232 24.39 -25.86 14.39
C ASP A 232 25.24 -24.73 14.96
N GLU A 233 24.70 -24.02 15.94
CA GLU A 233 25.30 -22.88 16.61
C GLU A 233 25.37 -23.12 18.14
N GLY A 234 25.23 -24.38 18.57
CA GLY A 234 25.17 -24.79 19.97
C GLY A 234 23.88 -24.36 20.67
N ASP A 235 23.96 -24.25 22.00
CA ASP A 235 22.84 -23.76 22.80
C ASP A 235 22.68 -22.25 22.64
N ARG A 236 21.47 -21.81 22.29
CA ARG A 236 21.14 -20.39 22.10
C ARG A 236 19.94 -19.99 22.95
N LEU A 237 19.93 -18.75 23.42
CA LEU A 237 18.78 -18.20 24.12
C LEU A 237 17.70 -17.89 23.07
N ARG A 238 16.57 -18.59 23.15
CA ARG A 238 15.45 -18.41 22.23
C ARG A 238 14.27 -17.77 22.94
N ALA A 239 13.59 -16.88 22.23
CA ALA A 239 12.35 -16.29 22.67
C ALA A 239 11.20 -16.68 21.73
N ILE A 240 9.99 -16.69 22.28
CA ILE A 240 8.75 -16.80 21.51
C ILE A 240 7.93 -15.54 21.74
N ALA A 241 7.56 -14.86 20.65
CA ALA A 241 6.64 -13.73 20.68
C ALA A 241 5.23 -14.18 20.26
N ASN A 242 4.21 -13.58 20.88
CA ASN A 242 2.79 -13.86 20.65
C ASN A 242 2.29 -13.21 19.36
N ILE A 243 2.80 -13.69 18.23
CA ILE A 243 2.40 -13.31 16.88
C ILE A 243 2.89 -14.41 15.93
N GLY A 244 2.17 -14.71 14.86
CA GLY A 244 2.61 -15.72 13.89
C GLY A 244 2.24 -15.40 12.45
N ARG A 245 2.31 -16.42 11.60
CA ARG A 245 2.02 -16.31 10.16
C ARG A 245 0.56 -15.99 9.84
N GLU A 246 -0.37 -16.22 10.77
CA GLU A 246 -1.77 -15.79 10.62
C GLU A 246 -1.90 -14.27 10.72
N ASP A 247 -0.98 -13.60 11.40
CA ASP A 247 -1.05 -12.17 11.71
C ASP A 247 -0.27 -11.31 10.74
N VAL A 248 0.90 -11.80 10.28
CA VAL A 248 1.87 -10.99 9.55
C VAL A 248 2.75 -11.82 8.62
N LEU A 249 3.30 -11.17 7.57
CA LEU A 249 4.37 -11.75 6.77
C LEU A 249 5.68 -11.72 7.56
N VAL A 250 6.01 -12.84 8.18
CA VAL A 250 7.16 -12.98 9.10
C VAL A 250 8.50 -12.66 8.44
N GLU A 251 8.65 -13.03 7.16
CA GLU A 251 9.84 -12.73 6.36
C GLU A 251 10.07 -11.23 6.15
N GLY A 252 9.02 -10.42 6.31
CA GLY A 252 9.08 -8.98 6.21
C GLY A 252 9.42 -8.26 7.52
N LEU A 253 9.73 -8.99 8.60
CA LEU A 253 10.01 -8.41 9.91
C LEU A 253 11.50 -8.18 10.13
N THR A 254 11.85 -6.96 10.54
CA THR A 254 13.21 -6.60 10.96
C THR A 254 13.19 -6.14 12.41
N PRO A 255 13.80 -6.88 13.35
CA PRO A 255 13.88 -6.47 14.75
C PRO A 255 14.56 -5.10 14.90
N ILE A 256 13.99 -4.24 15.75
CA ILE A 256 14.57 -2.91 16.04
C ILE A 256 15.73 -3.03 17.04
N ALA A 257 15.56 -3.87 18.06
CA ALA A 257 16.61 -4.12 19.05
C ALA A 257 17.77 -4.91 18.41
N ARG A 258 19.00 -4.50 18.75
CA ARG A 258 20.22 -5.14 18.24
C ARG A 258 20.37 -6.55 18.82
N GLY A 259 20.93 -7.46 18.02
CA GLY A 259 21.23 -8.82 18.46
C GLY A 259 20.04 -9.78 18.49
N ILE A 260 18.84 -9.33 18.11
CA ILE A 260 17.67 -10.20 17.91
C ILE A 260 17.62 -10.65 16.45
N ARG A 261 17.41 -11.95 16.22
CA ARG A 261 17.17 -12.52 14.88
C ARG A 261 15.83 -13.23 14.81
N VAL A 262 15.09 -13.04 13.73
CA VAL A 262 13.91 -13.85 13.41
C VAL A 262 14.36 -15.20 12.87
N LEU A 263 13.93 -16.29 13.50
CA LEU A 263 14.24 -17.66 13.08
C LEU A 263 13.17 -18.25 12.17
N GLY A 264 11.93 -17.80 12.33
CA GLY A 264 10.75 -18.33 11.64
C GLY A 264 9.52 -18.27 12.54
N ALA A 265 8.42 -18.88 12.11
CA ALA A 265 7.18 -18.87 12.87
C ALA A 265 6.27 -20.07 12.54
N SER A 266 5.41 -20.44 13.49
CA SER A 266 4.19 -21.21 13.25
C SER A 266 3.04 -20.28 12.83
N SER A 267 1.80 -20.78 12.84
CA SER A 267 0.59 -19.96 12.68
C SER A 267 0.51 -18.80 13.67
N ASP A 268 0.88 -19.04 14.93
CA ASP A 268 0.58 -18.21 16.10
C ASP A 268 1.82 -17.81 16.94
N HIS A 269 2.99 -18.37 16.64
CA HIS A 269 4.22 -18.13 17.40
C HIS A 269 5.38 -17.72 16.51
N LEU A 270 6.03 -16.61 16.87
CA LEU A 270 7.23 -16.10 16.22
C LEU A 270 8.45 -16.52 17.04
N LEU A 271 9.35 -17.27 16.43
CA LEU A 271 10.57 -17.75 17.06
C LEU A 271 11.71 -16.76 16.81
N LEU A 272 12.35 -16.36 17.90
CA LEU A 272 13.47 -15.42 17.90
C LEU A 272 14.71 -16.06 18.51
N ASP A 273 15.87 -15.76 17.95
CA ASP A 273 17.15 -15.89 18.65
C ASP A 273 17.47 -14.56 19.32
N VAL A 274 17.71 -14.62 20.62
CA VAL A 274 17.98 -13.46 21.48
C VAL A 274 19.27 -13.65 22.29
N ALA A 275 20.13 -14.60 21.89
CA ALA A 275 21.38 -14.90 22.59
C ALA A 275 22.33 -13.70 22.67
N ASP A 276 22.35 -12.90 21.59
CA ASP A 276 23.22 -11.74 21.41
C ASP A 276 22.47 -10.42 21.64
N ALA A 277 21.22 -10.48 22.11
CA ALA A 277 20.41 -9.31 22.40
C ALA A 277 20.95 -8.53 23.60
N ASP A 278 20.97 -7.20 23.49
CA ASP A 278 21.37 -6.28 24.55
C ASP A 278 20.39 -5.09 24.65
N PRO A 279 19.59 -4.99 25.74
CA PRO A 279 19.48 -5.94 26.83
C PRO A 279 18.81 -7.27 26.40
N ARG A 280 19.05 -8.34 27.16
CA ARG A 280 18.37 -9.62 26.95
C ARG A 280 16.91 -9.52 27.36
N PRO A 281 15.97 -9.95 26.51
CA PRO A 281 14.56 -9.90 26.84
C PRO A 281 14.16 -10.98 27.87
N SER A 282 13.12 -10.66 28.62
CA SER A 282 12.42 -11.54 29.56
C SER A 282 10.97 -11.76 29.14
N VAL A 283 10.31 -12.76 29.74
CA VAL A 283 8.87 -12.96 29.54
C VAL A 283 8.10 -11.74 30.07
N GLY A 284 7.16 -11.23 29.29
CA GLY A 284 6.41 -10.00 29.56
C GLY A 284 7.01 -8.75 28.92
N ASP A 285 8.25 -8.81 28.43
CA ASP A 285 8.83 -7.71 27.64
C ASP A 285 8.19 -7.65 26.24
N ARG A 286 8.31 -6.49 25.59
CA ARG A 286 7.90 -6.29 24.20
C ARG A 286 9.09 -6.28 23.26
N VAL A 287 8.92 -6.94 22.13
CA VAL A 287 9.82 -6.82 20.98
C VAL A 287 9.13 -6.00 19.89
N ALA A 288 9.91 -5.12 19.24
CA ALA A 288 9.42 -4.25 18.18
C ALA A 288 10.13 -4.54 16.86
N PHE A 289 9.37 -4.44 15.76
CA PHE A 289 9.82 -4.72 14.41
C PHE A 289 9.49 -3.56 13.47
N ARG A 290 10.43 -3.26 12.58
CA ARG A 290 10.12 -2.65 11.29
C ARG A 290 9.50 -3.71 10.38
N MET A 291 8.65 -3.26 9.47
CA MET A 291 7.94 -4.12 8.53
C MET A 291 8.28 -3.72 7.10
N SER A 292 8.44 -4.71 6.22
CA SER A 292 8.27 -4.50 4.78
C SER A 292 6.81 -4.19 4.45
N TYR A 293 6.54 -3.66 3.25
CA TYR A 293 5.18 -3.37 2.80
C TYR A 293 4.23 -4.58 2.89
N GLY A 294 4.70 -5.76 2.51
CA GLY A 294 3.91 -6.99 2.61
C GLY A 294 3.54 -7.33 4.06
N ALA A 295 4.48 -7.18 4.99
CA ALA A 295 4.23 -7.38 6.41
C ALA A 295 3.25 -6.36 6.98
N MET A 296 3.46 -5.07 6.68
CA MET A 296 2.57 -4.01 7.14
C MET A 296 1.15 -4.19 6.60
N LEU A 297 1.00 -4.54 5.31
CA LEU A 297 -0.32 -4.80 4.71
C LEU A 297 -1.06 -5.90 5.47
N LEU A 298 -0.44 -7.05 5.69
CA LEU A 298 -1.08 -8.16 6.40
C LEU A 298 -1.41 -7.78 7.85
N ALA A 299 -0.47 -7.19 8.58
CA ALA A 299 -0.68 -6.76 9.95
C ALA A 299 -1.84 -5.74 10.05
N MET A 300 -1.92 -4.78 9.14
CA MET A 300 -2.98 -3.76 9.12
C MET A 300 -4.36 -4.32 8.77
N THR A 301 -4.40 -5.43 8.01
CA THR A 301 -5.66 -6.10 7.65
C THR A 301 -6.08 -7.23 8.59
N SER A 302 -5.17 -7.76 9.40
CA SER A 302 -5.48 -8.78 10.40
C SER A 302 -6.43 -8.23 11.44
N GLU A 303 -7.47 -8.96 11.81
CA GLU A 303 -8.38 -8.61 12.90
C GLU A 303 -7.81 -8.97 14.29
N TYR A 304 -6.72 -9.75 14.33
CA TYR A 304 -6.04 -10.20 15.56
C TYR A 304 -4.91 -9.26 16.00
N VAL A 305 -4.45 -8.37 15.12
CA VAL A 305 -3.45 -7.36 15.44
C VAL A 305 -4.16 -6.07 15.87
N GLU A 306 -3.87 -5.56 17.06
CA GLU A 306 -4.38 -4.27 17.52
C GLU A 306 -3.72 -3.10 16.75
N LYS A 307 -4.49 -2.04 16.47
CA LYS A 307 -4.00 -0.80 15.84
C LYS A 307 -4.20 0.36 16.78
N ALA A 308 -3.09 0.91 17.27
CA ALA A 308 -3.09 2.08 18.15
C ALA A 308 -2.19 3.19 17.57
N PRO A 309 -2.58 4.48 17.67
CA PRO A 309 -1.67 5.58 17.45
C PRO A 309 -0.48 5.53 18.42
N MET A 310 0.74 5.83 17.96
CA MET A 310 1.94 5.74 18.82
C MET A 310 1.91 6.69 20.03
N HIS A 311 1.13 7.77 20.01
CA HIS A 311 0.96 8.65 21.17
C HIS A 311 0.20 8.01 22.34
N ASP A 312 -0.56 6.96 22.07
CA ASP A 312 -1.35 6.23 23.06
C ASP A 312 -0.58 5.03 23.65
N VAL A 313 0.67 4.84 23.22
CA VAL A 313 1.58 3.80 23.71
C VAL A 313 2.76 4.50 24.39
N GLU A 314 3.03 4.20 25.67
CA GLU A 314 4.18 4.76 26.39
C GLU A 314 5.47 4.49 25.58
N ASP A 315 6.11 5.57 25.12
CA ASP A 315 7.07 5.53 24.02
C ASP A 315 8.45 5.01 24.49
N PHE A 316 8.96 4.02 23.75
CA PHE A 316 10.35 3.58 23.83
C PHE A 316 11.15 4.37 22.78
N SER A 317 12.00 5.27 23.27
CA SER A 317 12.98 6.12 22.55
C SER A 317 12.53 7.55 22.23
N GLY A 318 13.12 8.52 22.94
CA GLY A 318 12.85 9.95 22.84
C GLY A 318 13.26 10.62 21.51
N ARG A 319 12.56 10.29 20.41
CA ARG A 319 12.54 11.14 19.21
C ARG A 319 11.29 12.03 19.22
N LYS A 320 11.50 13.30 18.84
CA LYS A 320 10.49 14.36 18.90
C LYS A 320 9.30 14.02 18.00
N MET A 321 8.10 13.98 18.58
CA MET A 321 6.87 13.90 17.83
C MET A 321 6.38 15.30 17.42
N VAL A 322 5.80 15.37 16.22
CA VAL A 322 5.26 16.62 15.64
C VAL A 322 4.00 17.03 16.40
N GLN A 323 4.09 18.15 17.11
CA GLN A 323 2.97 18.83 17.73
C GLN A 323 2.18 19.58 16.65
N ILE A 324 0.92 19.20 16.44
CA ILE A 324 -0.05 20.04 15.71
C ILE A 324 -1.02 20.60 16.75
N THR A 325 -0.76 21.82 17.20
CA THR A 325 -1.70 22.62 17.97
C THR A 325 -2.86 23.09 17.08
N ALA A 326 -4.05 23.09 17.68
CA ALA A 326 -5.33 23.47 17.07
C ALA A 326 -5.37 24.91 16.57
#